data_AF-A0A2P6VVW4-F1
#
_entry.id   AF-A0A2P6VVW4-F1
#
_cell.length_a   1.000
_cell.length_b   1.000
_cell.length_c   1.000
_cell.angle_alpha   90.00
_cell.angle_beta   90.00
_cell.angle_gamma   90.00
#
_symmetry.space_group_name_H-M   'P 1'
#
loop_
_entity.id
_entity.type
_entity.pdbx_description
1 polymer ?
#
loop_
_entity_poly.entity_id
_entity_poly.type
_entity_poly.pdbx_seq_one_letter_code
_entity_poly.pdbx_strand_id
1 'polypeptide(L)'
;MELPRNPDGERRTSGAWCSDPDQIDGYQFGGLPWPVETTRHAYLTVLGGFSEELPEDALGLHRQALQENTDLEPGDRVTITTRAEGQPIPYVKRQAYRLIPLDFETPDAYLNATEGQAVLPAAAPQEHVEVEGAEGGVELVINGVIAARMRASGG
;
A
#
# COMPACT_ATOMS: atom_id res chain seq x y z
N MET A 1 21.90 -23.05 44.63
CA MET A 1 21.17 -23.48 43.42
C MET A 1 21.43 -22.39 42.38
N GLU A 2 22.47 -22.58 41.57
CA GLU A 2 22.98 -21.57 40.63
C GLU A 2 22.29 -21.72 39.26
N LEU A 3 21.90 -20.58 38.67
CA LEU A 3 21.34 -20.49 37.32
C LEU A 3 22.44 -20.71 36.27
N PRO A 4 22.12 -21.27 35.08
CA PRO A 4 23.11 -21.47 34.03
C PRO A 4 23.64 -20.12 33.48
N ARG A 5 24.95 -20.06 33.21
CA ARG A 5 25.65 -18.92 32.63
C ARG A 5 25.68 -19.02 31.09
N ASN A 6 25.55 -17.89 30.41
CA ASN A 6 25.88 -17.77 28.98
C ASN A 6 27.39 -17.94 28.74
N PRO A 7 27.82 -18.39 27.55
CA PRO A 7 29.23 -18.68 27.23
C PRO A 7 30.17 -17.46 27.24
N ASP A 8 29.64 -16.22 27.25
CA ASP A 8 30.43 -15.01 27.02
C ASP A 8 30.81 -14.23 28.30
N GLY A 9 30.49 -14.74 29.49
CA GLY A 9 31.08 -14.25 30.74
C GLY A 9 30.67 -12.84 31.23
N GLU A 10 29.73 -12.16 30.59
CA GLU A 10 29.34 -10.80 30.98
C GLU A 10 28.20 -10.76 32.01
N ARG A 11 28.34 -9.87 33.00
CA ARG A 11 27.37 -9.68 34.09
C ARG A 11 26.18 -8.87 33.59
N ARG A 12 24.97 -9.40 33.77
CA ARG A 12 23.73 -8.62 33.65
C ARG A 12 23.73 -7.49 34.67
N THR A 13 23.80 -6.25 34.19
CA THR A 13 23.38 -5.06 34.96
C THR A 13 22.13 -4.48 34.30
N SER A 14 21.25 -3.98 35.15
CA SER A 14 19.85 -3.69 34.88
C SER A 14 19.64 -2.56 33.87
N GLY A 15 18.75 -2.79 32.90
CA GLY A 15 18.16 -1.74 32.08
C GLY A 15 17.61 -2.32 30.78
N ALA A 16 16.43 -1.85 30.37
CA ALA A 16 15.75 -2.16 29.11
C ALA A 16 15.08 -3.55 29.01
N TRP A 17 13.94 -3.69 29.70
CA TRP A 17 12.79 -4.34 29.08
C TRP A 17 12.19 -3.32 28.11
N CYS A 18 12.45 -3.48 26.82
CA CYS A 18 11.58 -3.01 25.75
C CYS A 18 11.83 -4.00 24.61
N SER A 19 10.93 -4.97 24.48
CA SER A 19 10.78 -5.68 23.22
C SER A 19 10.26 -4.64 22.23
N ASP A 20 11.13 -4.24 21.30
CA ASP A 20 10.78 -3.38 20.16
C ASP A 20 9.67 -4.03 19.34
N PRO A 21 8.51 -3.38 19.15
CA PRO A 21 7.49 -3.85 18.20
C PRO A 21 7.90 -3.66 16.74
N ASP A 22 9.00 -2.97 16.44
CA ASP A 22 9.45 -2.66 15.07
C ASP A 22 10.18 -3.82 14.33
N GLN A 23 10.15 -5.05 14.83
CA GLN A 23 10.75 -6.21 14.14
C GLN A 23 9.71 -7.11 13.46
N ILE A 24 9.20 -6.62 12.32
CA ILE A 24 8.87 -7.51 11.20
C ILE A 24 10.12 -7.55 10.32
N ASP A 25 10.62 -8.75 10.04
CA ASP A 25 11.83 -9.02 9.25
C ASP A 25 11.99 -8.10 8.02
N GLY A 26 12.92 -7.15 8.09
CA GLY A 26 13.73 -6.70 6.97
C GLY A 26 13.23 -5.57 6.05
N TYR A 27 12.11 -4.89 6.31
CA TYR A 27 11.67 -3.77 5.46
C TYR A 27 11.56 -2.45 6.25
N GLN A 28 12.61 -1.63 6.18
CA GLN A 28 12.51 -0.21 6.53
C GLN A 28 11.66 0.48 5.45
N PHE A 29 10.46 0.95 5.81
CA PHE A 29 9.52 1.63 4.90
C PHE A 29 10.02 2.98 4.34
N GLY A 30 11.14 3.52 4.81
CA GLY A 30 11.71 4.77 4.32
C GLY A 30 12.66 4.57 3.14
N GLY A 31 12.13 4.50 1.92
CA GLY A 31 12.97 4.65 0.71
C GLY A 31 12.62 3.79 -0.52
N LEU A 32 11.51 3.05 -0.54
CA LEU A 32 11.08 2.36 -1.76
C LEU A 32 10.22 3.31 -2.62
N PRO A 33 10.44 3.37 -3.95
CA PRO A 33 9.61 4.16 -4.83
C PRO A 33 8.28 3.41 -5.04
N TRP A 34 7.27 3.72 -4.24
CA TRP A 34 5.94 3.14 -4.39
C TRP A 34 5.21 3.73 -5.61
N PRO A 35 4.25 3.01 -6.21
CA PRO A 35 4.00 1.57 -6.06
C PRO A 35 5.13 0.70 -6.63
N VAL A 36 5.39 -0.48 -6.05
CA VAL A 36 6.41 -1.42 -6.53
C VAL A 36 5.75 -2.59 -7.25
N GLU A 37 6.16 -2.91 -8.48
CA GLU A 37 5.66 -4.09 -9.19
C GLU A 37 6.14 -5.39 -8.53
N THR A 38 5.21 -6.26 -8.18
CA THR A 38 5.49 -7.55 -7.50
C THR A 38 5.36 -8.74 -8.45
N THR A 39 4.32 -8.74 -9.27
CA THR A 39 4.14 -9.64 -10.41
C THR A 39 3.57 -8.83 -11.56
N ARG A 40 3.56 -9.39 -12.76
CA ARG A 40 3.18 -8.67 -13.96
C ARG A 40 1.80 -8.02 -13.82
N HIS A 41 1.75 -6.68 -13.89
CA HIS A 41 0.54 -5.87 -13.70
C HIS A 41 -0.05 -5.89 -12.29
N ALA A 42 0.73 -6.23 -11.26
CA ALA A 42 0.33 -6.15 -9.87
C ALA A 42 1.35 -5.35 -9.06
N TYR A 43 0.90 -4.26 -8.47
CA TYR A 43 1.73 -3.27 -7.80
C TYR A 43 1.37 -3.23 -6.32
N LEU A 44 2.36 -3.33 -5.44
CA LEU A 44 2.20 -3.13 -4.00
C LEU A 44 2.39 -1.65 -3.68
N THR A 45 1.61 -1.10 -2.76
CA THR A 45 1.79 0.23 -2.18
C THR A 45 1.18 0.25 -0.78
N VAL A 46 1.27 1.40 -0.11
CA VAL A 46 0.63 1.65 1.19
C VAL A 46 -0.51 2.66 0.99
N LEU A 47 -1.58 2.50 1.76
CA LEU A 47 -2.63 3.50 1.87
C LEU A 47 -2.09 4.74 2.58
N GLY A 48 -2.01 5.85 1.86
CA GLY A 48 -1.57 7.14 2.37
C GLY A 48 -2.69 7.94 3.03
N GLY A 49 -3.96 7.65 2.68
CA GLY A 49 -5.11 8.26 3.34
C GLY A 49 -6.36 8.28 2.48
N PHE A 50 -7.30 9.13 2.90
CA PHE A 50 -8.58 9.35 2.23
C PHE A 50 -8.74 10.83 1.87
N SER A 51 -9.36 11.13 0.74
CA SER A 51 -9.62 12.52 0.29
C SER A 51 -11.05 12.69 -0.23
N GLU A 52 -11.69 13.82 0.10
CA GLU A 52 -12.98 14.24 -0.47
C GLU A 52 -12.85 14.79 -1.91
N GLU A 53 -11.63 15.11 -2.35
CA GLU A 53 -11.35 15.60 -3.70
C GLU A 53 -11.46 14.50 -4.76
N LEU A 54 -11.41 13.23 -4.32
CA LEU A 54 -11.47 12.07 -5.20
C LEU A 54 -12.91 11.58 -5.40
N PRO A 55 -13.31 11.29 -6.66
CA PRO A 55 -14.55 10.59 -6.95
C PRO A 55 -14.64 9.23 -6.26
N GLU A 56 -15.88 8.76 -5.99
CA GLU A 56 -16.12 7.48 -5.29
C GLU A 56 -15.51 6.25 -6.00
N ASP A 57 -15.32 6.33 -7.32
CA ASP A 57 -14.71 5.28 -8.14
C ASP A 57 -13.24 5.57 -8.49
N ALA A 58 -12.57 6.49 -7.80
CA ALA A 58 -11.19 6.87 -8.10
C ALA A 58 -10.16 6.18 -7.18
N LEU A 59 -8.96 5.98 -7.71
CA LEU A 59 -7.76 5.64 -6.94
C LEU A 59 -6.69 6.68 -7.28
N GLY A 60 -6.31 7.47 -6.29
CA GLY A 60 -5.28 8.48 -6.41
C GLY A 60 -3.88 7.87 -6.29
N LEU A 61 -3.01 8.18 -7.24
CA LEU A 61 -1.58 7.92 -7.16
C LEU A 61 -0.78 9.14 -7.60
N HIS A 62 0.35 9.39 -6.96
CA HIS A 62 1.24 10.48 -7.36
C HIS A 62 1.61 10.37 -8.84
N ARG A 63 1.51 11.46 -9.61
CA ARG A 63 1.77 11.44 -11.06
C ARG A 63 3.15 10.88 -11.40
N GLN A 64 4.18 11.27 -10.66
CA GLN A 64 5.54 10.79 -10.87
C GLN A 64 5.65 9.28 -10.61
N ALA A 65 4.97 8.77 -9.57
CA ALA A 65 4.99 7.35 -9.23
C ALA A 65 4.34 6.49 -10.33
N LEU A 66 3.25 6.97 -10.94
CA LEU A 66 2.65 6.31 -12.10
C LEU A 66 3.63 6.22 -13.28
N GLN A 67 4.39 7.28 -13.54
CA GLN A 67 5.31 7.38 -14.68
C GLN A 67 6.59 6.56 -14.49
N GLU A 68 7.12 6.51 -13.27
CA GLU A 68 8.44 5.93 -13.00
C GLU A 68 8.37 4.46 -12.56
N ASN A 69 7.29 4.06 -11.88
CA ASN A 69 7.25 2.78 -11.18
C ASN A 69 6.23 1.79 -11.75
N THR A 70 5.39 2.23 -12.70
CA THR A 70 4.28 1.41 -13.21
C THR A 70 4.11 1.53 -14.73
N ASP A 71 3.49 0.53 -15.35
CA ASP A 71 2.99 0.59 -16.73
C ASP A 71 1.51 1.06 -16.79
N LEU A 72 1.02 1.67 -15.71
CA LEU A 72 -0.36 2.15 -15.60
C LEU A 72 -0.47 3.56 -16.16
N GLU A 73 -1.57 3.84 -16.85
CA GLU A 73 -1.85 5.16 -17.41
C GLU A 73 -2.98 5.87 -16.64
N PRO A 74 -2.97 7.21 -16.59
CA PRO A 74 -4.11 7.98 -16.12
C PRO A 74 -5.41 7.53 -16.78
N GLY A 75 -6.44 7.23 -15.98
CA GLY A 75 -7.74 6.77 -16.44
C GLY A 75 -7.90 5.24 -16.55
N ASP A 76 -6.81 4.48 -16.38
CA ASP A 76 -6.90 3.01 -16.31
C ASP A 76 -7.85 2.55 -15.22
N ARG A 77 -8.52 1.42 -15.48
CA ARG A 77 -9.28 0.72 -14.46
C ARG A 77 -8.43 -0.35 -13.79
N VAL A 78 -8.42 -0.32 -12.47
CA VAL A 78 -7.68 -1.26 -11.61
C VAL A 78 -8.60 -1.79 -10.52
N THR A 79 -8.24 -2.93 -9.91
CA THR A 79 -8.88 -3.39 -8.68
C THR A 79 -7.86 -3.35 -7.56
N ILE A 80 -8.29 -3.03 -6.34
CA ILE A 80 -7.43 -3.10 -5.15
C ILE A 80 -7.82 -4.27 -4.26
N THR A 81 -6.86 -4.78 -3.51
CA THR A 81 -7.07 -5.72 -2.39
C THR A 81 -6.11 -5.38 -1.27
N THR A 82 -6.54 -5.46 -0.02
CA THR A 82 -5.61 -5.39 1.12
C THR A 82 -4.90 -6.73 1.30
N ARG A 83 -3.67 -6.70 1.80
CA ARG A 83 -2.96 -7.95 2.12
C ARG A 83 -3.53 -8.65 3.36
N ALA A 84 -4.22 -7.90 4.23
CA ALA A 84 -4.84 -8.41 5.46
C ALA A 84 -6.06 -9.31 5.20
N GLU A 85 -6.68 -9.24 4.02
CA GLU A 85 -7.82 -10.09 3.65
C GLU A 85 -7.41 -11.58 3.60
N GLY A 86 -7.66 -12.29 4.70
CA GLY A 86 -7.48 -13.74 4.80
C GLY A 86 -8.45 -14.55 3.92
N GLN A 87 -9.46 -13.91 3.32
CA GLN A 87 -10.42 -14.54 2.43
C GLN A 87 -10.47 -13.86 1.05
N PRO A 88 -10.11 -14.56 -0.04
CA PRO A 88 -10.02 -13.94 -1.35
C PRO A 88 -11.41 -13.55 -1.88
N ILE A 89 -11.64 -12.25 -2.06
CA ILE A 89 -12.84 -11.75 -2.74
C ILE A 89 -12.76 -12.16 -4.23
N PRO A 90 -13.79 -12.85 -4.78
CA PRO A 90 -13.84 -13.19 -6.20
C PRO A 90 -13.70 -11.94 -7.07
N TYR A 91 -12.91 -12.03 -8.14
CA TYR A 91 -12.60 -10.90 -9.01
C TYR A 91 -13.82 -10.11 -9.50
N VAL A 92 -14.92 -10.81 -9.80
CA VAL A 92 -16.19 -10.19 -10.26
C VAL A 92 -16.91 -9.37 -9.20
N LYS A 93 -16.58 -9.55 -7.93
CA LYS A 93 -17.12 -8.78 -6.80
C LYS A 93 -16.20 -7.63 -6.38
N ARG A 94 -14.99 -7.55 -6.95
CA ARG A 94 -14.05 -6.48 -6.62
C ARG A 94 -14.52 -5.18 -7.27
N GLN A 95 -14.52 -4.12 -6.48
CA GLN A 95 -14.72 -2.78 -7.00
C GLN A 95 -13.55 -2.39 -7.90
N ALA A 96 -13.87 -1.89 -9.09
CA ALA A 96 -12.89 -1.31 -10.00
C ALA A 96 -12.80 0.20 -9.73
N TYR A 97 -11.57 0.70 -9.68
CA TYR A 97 -11.25 2.10 -9.50
C TYR A 97 -10.58 2.64 -10.76
N ARG A 98 -10.89 3.88 -11.12
CA ARG A 98 -10.21 4.67 -12.15
C ARG A 98 -8.98 5.32 -11.53
N LEU A 99 -7.82 5.15 -12.15
CA LEU A 99 -6.61 5.84 -11.74
C LEU A 99 -6.69 7.33 -12.04
N ILE A 100 -6.48 8.14 -11.01
CA ILE A 100 -6.37 9.59 -11.10
C ILE A 100 -4.95 9.99 -10.69
N PRO A 101 -4.19 10.68 -11.56
CA PRO A 101 -2.89 11.21 -11.18
C PRO A 101 -3.08 12.37 -10.21
N LEU A 102 -2.46 12.27 -9.04
CA LEU A 102 -2.47 13.32 -8.03
C LEU A 102 -1.41 14.37 -8.35
N ASP A 103 -1.81 15.63 -8.25
CA ASP A 103 -0.97 16.81 -8.45
C ASP A 103 -1.48 18.00 -7.63
N PHE A 104 -0.96 19.21 -7.92
CA PHE A 104 -1.32 20.44 -7.24
C PHE A 104 -2.80 20.86 -7.41
N GLU A 105 -3.56 20.26 -8.32
CA GLU A 105 -5.01 20.51 -8.48
C GLU A 105 -5.84 19.75 -7.44
N THR A 106 -5.26 18.73 -6.79
CA THR A 106 -5.85 17.97 -5.67
C THR A 106 -4.92 18.03 -4.46
N PRO A 107 -4.77 19.20 -3.81
CA PRO A 107 -3.77 19.43 -2.79
C PRO A 107 -3.90 18.51 -1.58
N ASP A 108 -5.11 18.22 -1.11
CA ASP A 108 -5.31 17.37 0.07
C ASP A 108 -5.00 15.91 -0.25
N ALA A 109 -5.41 15.43 -1.43
CA ALA A 109 -5.04 14.09 -1.89
C ALA A 109 -3.52 13.99 -2.14
N TYR A 110 -2.91 15.02 -2.72
CA TYR A 110 -1.48 15.05 -3.03
C TYR A 110 -0.61 14.98 -1.77
N LEU A 111 -0.99 15.69 -0.71
CA LEU A 111 -0.27 15.67 0.58
C LEU A 111 -0.31 14.30 1.27
N ASN A 112 -1.32 13.48 0.98
CA ASN A 112 -1.43 12.11 1.48
C ASN A 112 -0.67 11.08 0.63
N ALA A 113 -0.10 11.47 -0.51
CA ALA A 113 0.58 10.58 -1.47
C ALA A 113 2.11 10.74 -1.49
N THR A 114 2.69 11.15 -0.37
CA THR A 114 4.05 11.73 -0.25
C THR A 114 5.17 10.85 -0.82
N GLU A 115 5.03 9.52 -0.78
CA GLU A 115 6.04 8.58 -1.28
C GLU A 115 5.50 7.60 -2.34
N GLY A 116 4.45 7.99 -3.07
CA GLY A 116 3.79 7.09 -4.05
C GLY A 116 2.75 6.15 -3.42
N GLN A 117 2.31 6.51 -2.21
CA GLN A 117 1.17 5.90 -1.54
C GLN A 117 -0.12 6.09 -2.34
N ALA A 118 -1.04 5.15 -2.18
CA ALA A 118 -2.38 5.25 -2.74
C ALA A 118 -3.28 6.11 -1.86
N VAL A 119 -4.14 6.91 -2.49
CA VAL A 119 -5.17 7.69 -1.80
C VAL A 119 -6.53 7.25 -2.29
N LEU A 120 -7.43 6.99 -1.35
CA LEU A 120 -8.80 6.57 -1.64
C LEU A 120 -9.78 7.73 -1.47
N PRO A 121 -10.97 7.67 -2.10
CA PRO A 121 -12.02 8.63 -1.82
C PRO A 121 -12.52 8.47 -0.39
N ALA A 122 -12.91 9.57 0.24
CA ALA A 122 -13.48 9.56 1.59
C ALA A 122 -14.72 8.64 1.73
N ALA A 123 -15.45 8.47 0.63
CA ALA A 123 -16.62 7.58 0.54
C ALA A 123 -16.27 6.10 0.24
N ALA A 124 -14.98 5.75 0.13
CA ALA A 124 -14.58 4.37 -0.15
C ALA A 124 -15.12 3.42 0.93
N PRO A 125 -15.67 2.25 0.54
CA PRO A 125 -16.13 1.27 1.49
C PRO A 125 -14.97 0.77 2.36
N GLN A 126 -14.96 1.19 3.62
CA GLN A 126 -13.93 0.86 4.62
C GLN A 126 -13.86 -0.64 4.91
N GLU A 127 -14.91 -1.40 4.58
CA GLU A 127 -14.94 -2.86 4.68
C GLU A 127 -13.87 -3.56 3.82
N HIS A 128 -13.35 -2.92 2.78
CA HIS A 128 -12.26 -3.46 1.96
C HIS A 128 -10.87 -3.05 2.46
N VAL A 129 -10.82 -2.18 3.48
CA VAL A 129 -9.59 -1.60 4.02
C VAL A 129 -9.62 -1.77 5.53
N GLU A 130 -9.30 -2.97 6.03
CA GLU A 130 -9.11 -3.16 7.47
C GLU A 130 -7.91 -2.33 7.93
N VAL A 131 -8.17 -1.22 8.62
CA VAL A 131 -7.16 -0.27 9.13
C VAL A 131 -6.65 -0.67 10.52
N GLU A 132 -7.24 -1.67 11.17
CA GLU A 132 -6.90 -2.00 12.56
C GLU A 132 -5.59 -2.80 12.67
N GLY A 133 -4.58 -2.19 13.30
CA GLY A 133 -3.41 -2.89 13.82
C GLY A 133 -2.20 -3.03 12.88
N ALA A 134 -2.19 -2.38 11.72
CA ALA A 134 -1.03 -2.39 10.83
C ALA A 134 0.07 -1.43 11.33
N GLU A 135 0.99 -1.93 12.15
CA GLU A 135 2.30 -1.29 12.39
C GLU A 135 3.04 -1.19 11.04
N GLY A 136 2.83 -0.08 10.31
CA GLY A 136 3.33 0.12 8.93
C GLY A 136 2.32 0.68 7.93
N GLY A 137 1.06 0.87 8.33
CA GLY A 137 0.00 1.33 7.42
C GLY A 137 -0.62 0.18 6.62
N VAL A 138 -1.74 0.44 5.93
CA VAL A 138 -2.48 -0.61 5.22
C VAL A 138 -1.83 -0.89 3.87
N GLU A 139 -1.25 -2.09 3.70
CA GLU A 139 -0.71 -2.54 2.42
C GLU A 139 -1.83 -2.82 1.40
N LEU A 140 -1.71 -2.18 0.23
CA LEU A 140 -2.63 -2.30 -0.89
C LEU A 140 -1.94 -2.94 -2.08
N VAL A 141 -2.59 -3.94 -2.66
CA VAL A 141 -2.21 -4.51 -3.95
C VAL A 141 -3.13 -3.94 -5.02
N ILE A 142 -2.54 -3.19 -5.95
CA ILE A 142 -3.18 -2.64 -7.13
C ILE A 142 -3.02 -3.63 -8.28
N ASN A 143 -4.13 -4.16 -8.79
CA ASN A 143 -4.14 -5.09 -9.90
C ASN A 143 -4.61 -4.40 -11.19
N GLY A 144 -3.69 -4.25 -12.13
CA GLY A 144 -3.86 -3.61 -13.43
C GLY A 144 -4.25 -4.55 -14.58
N VAL A 145 -4.66 -5.79 -14.31
CA VAL A 145 -4.99 -6.76 -15.37
C VAL A 145 -6.15 -6.29 -16.26
N ILE A 146 -7.10 -5.48 -15.74
CA ILE A 146 -8.17 -4.88 -16.55
C ILE A 146 -7.55 -3.97 -17.61
N ALA A 147 -6.69 -3.03 -17.19
CA ALA A 147 -6.00 -2.10 -18.07
C ALA A 147 -5.19 -2.84 -19.15
N ALA A 148 -4.39 -3.82 -18.75
CA ALA A 148 -3.60 -4.63 -19.67
C ALA A 148 -4.45 -5.36 -20.73
N ARG A 149 -5.61 -5.90 -20.33
CA ARG A 149 -6.54 -6.56 -21.25
C ARG A 149 -7.21 -5.60 -22.22
N MET A 150 -7.61 -4.41 -21.74
CA MET A 150 -8.20 -3.38 -22.60
C MET A 150 -7.24 -2.95 -23.70
N ARG A 151 -5.95 -2.78 -23.37
CA ARG A 151 -4.90 -2.47 -24.35
C ARG A 151 -4.69 -3.61 -25.35
N ALA A 152 -4.63 -4.86 -24.90
CA ALA A 152 -4.43 -6.01 -25.78
C ALA A 152 -5.61 -6.27 -26.74
N SER A 153 -6.80 -5.76 -26.42
CA SER A 153 -8.02 -5.93 -27.23
C SER A 153 -8.24 -4.82 -28.26
N GLY A 154 -7.47 -3.73 -28.18
CA GLY A 154 -7.57 -2.56 -29.05
C GLY A 154 -6.51 -2.49 -30.16
N GLY A 155 -5.81 -3.59 -30.43
CA GLY A 155 -4.77 -3.71 -31.47
C GLY A 155 -5.24 -4.38 -32.75
#